data_AF-A0A949DJY3-F1
#
_entry.id   AF-A0A949DJY3-F1
#
_cell.length_a   1.000
_cell.length_b   1.000
_cell.length_c   1.000
_cell.angle_alpha   90.00
_cell.angle_beta   90.00
_cell.angle_gamma   90.00
#
_symmetry.space_group_name_H-M   'P 1'
#
loop_
_entity.id
_entity.type
_entity.pdbx_description
1 polymer ?
#
loop_
_entity_poly.entity_id
_entity_poly.type
_entity_poly.pdbx_seq_one_letter_code
_entity_poly.pdbx_strand_id
1 'polypeptide(L)'
;MSSSFGNTKKVIRAKELVEAKLQLKKKSSKFLLNPLEERLLLSADPIAASLLEGLSQDTQASVVIVQETQETQQSLNITANPNQTIVLGDSSSVDAGAMYLSSTELQNIKENQGSLIIGDATSGNLIQIGDKNSPNSAVTIDMPLIINNTGLDGKVYINSDIIGGGGSSLEINGSGHTIYFGAGGSSTAISQVGDVNLYDSLVVAGDDSITAGTGGVSGNITLGSSSAHRLDGDVSGTNNNLTLDAHYGSIVIRSEVGKTDQLNNLTVKHMVSDGLGGFNELNGAVNVTFESSVAIDGDLYINASGTVTFKSNVNITGNLTIIGANSILFQGGITAGDDIFLEGNNITFSTGESAVSSTNGGTLTLQTKDKARDIFVSSPPGVVSGLVITADEIAKFSDGFTNIIIGHKGIDGHSDGTGNVYVGSAAPYQYSFLDNVEIYGGTINFEDFTDQYREFVTLGTITLDAKEDITLKNTIKAMNLSTSAEYNINIYSSNGNVRQIDNSVDLQTSEELRANLLSVNANKGIDLMFLNVSTLDAKSIS
;
A
#
# COMPACT_ATOMS: atom_id res chain seq x y z
N MET A 1 53.54 -29.33 34.49
CA MET A 1 53.53 -28.74 33.12
C MET A 1 52.19 -29.10 32.47
N SER A 2 51.64 -28.19 31.67
CA SER A 2 50.28 -28.18 31.09
C SER A 2 49.24 -27.37 31.88
N SER A 3 49.22 -26.08 31.57
CA SER A 3 48.30 -25.03 32.04
C SER A 3 47.10 -24.92 31.09
N SER A 4 45.89 -25.10 31.61
CA SER A 4 44.63 -24.82 30.90
C SER A 4 44.06 -23.49 31.41
N PHE A 5 44.10 -22.45 30.56
CA PHE A 5 43.50 -21.15 30.82
C PHE A 5 41.98 -21.21 30.58
N GLY A 6 41.20 -20.98 31.63
CA GLY A 6 39.75 -20.77 31.55
C GLY A 6 39.43 -19.33 31.13
N ASN A 7 38.65 -19.20 30.05
CA ASN A 7 38.07 -17.93 29.59
C ASN A 7 36.78 -17.64 30.33
N THR A 8 36.82 -16.77 31.35
CA THR A 8 35.64 -16.15 31.95
C THR A 8 35.57 -14.70 31.46
N LYS A 9 34.76 -14.42 30.43
CA LYS A 9 34.51 -13.05 29.95
C LYS A 9 33.01 -12.76 29.87
N LYS A 10 32.60 -11.80 30.72
CA LYS A 10 31.58 -10.77 30.52
C LYS A 10 30.16 -11.20 30.13
N VAL A 11 29.34 -11.45 31.16
CA VAL A 11 27.88 -11.23 31.10
C VAL A 11 27.46 -10.41 32.32
N ILE A 12 27.95 -9.17 32.42
CA ILE A 12 27.41 -8.15 33.34
C ILE A 12 27.62 -6.81 32.64
N ARG A 13 26.62 -6.34 31.86
CA ARG A 13 26.48 -4.93 31.43
C ARG A 13 25.19 -4.58 30.68
N ALA A 14 24.17 -5.45 30.68
CA ALA A 14 22.86 -5.12 30.11
C ALA A 14 21.86 -4.59 31.17
N LYS A 15 21.95 -5.07 32.43
CA LYS A 15 21.01 -4.68 33.49
C LYS A 15 21.24 -3.26 34.04
N GLU A 16 22.50 -2.85 34.18
CA GLU A 16 22.85 -1.51 34.71
C GLU A 16 22.58 -0.37 33.69
N LEU A 17 22.53 -0.67 32.38
CA LEU A 17 22.22 0.33 31.36
C LEU A 17 20.71 0.63 31.26
N VAL A 18 19.86 -0.32 31.65
CA VAL A 18 18.39 -0.18 31.64
C VAL A 18 17.90 0.60 32.87
N GLU A 19 18.51 0.40 34.05
CA GLU A 19 18.17 1.19 35.24
C GLU A 19 18.63 2.66 35.15
N ALA A 20 19.75 2.93 34.46
CA ALA A 20 20.20 4.30 34.19
C ALA A 20 19.25 5.07 33.24
N LYS A 21 18.62 4.40 32.27
CA LYS A 21 17.64 5.03 31.35
C LYS A 21 16.28 5.28 32.00
N LEU A 22 15.90 4.50 33.03
CA LEU A 22 14.63 4.69 33.74
C LEU A 22 14.66 5.86 34.73
N GLN A 23 15.84 6.19 35.28
CA GLN A 23 16.02 7.35 36.19
C GLN A 23 16.04 8.70 35.45
N LEU A 24 16.46 8.74 34.18
CA LEU A 24 16.48 9.96 33.36
C LEU A 24 15.09 10.38 32.85
N LYS A 25 14.13 9.45 32.74
CA LYS A 25 12.75 9.75 32.30
C LYS A 25 11.84 10.36 33.38
N LYS A 26 12.27 10.42 34.64
CA LYS A 26 11.49 10.99 35.77
C LYS A 26 11.91 12.41 36.19
N LYS A 27 12.82 13.07 35.46
CA LYS A 27 13.31 14.44 35.79
C LYS A 27 13.05 15.49 34.69
N SER A 28 12.02 15.31 33.87
CA SER A 28 11.49 16.39 33.04
C SER A 28 10.44 17.17 33.84
N SER A 29 10.91 18.07 34.70
CA SER A 29 10.08 19.13 35.27
C SER A 29 9.77 20.13 34.18
N LYS A 30 8.48 20.28 33.86
CA LYS A 30 7.92 21.34 33.03
C LYS A 30 8.50 22.70 33.42
N PHE A 31 9.33 23.28 32.57
CA PHE A 31 9.64 24.70 32.58
C PHE A 31 8.46 25.41 31.91
N LEU A 32 7.52 25.91 32.72
CA LEU A 32 6.49 26.84 32.28
C LEU A 32 7.13 28.24 32.28
N LEU A 33 7.47 28.74 31.10
CA LEU A 33 7.73 30.16 30.90
C LEU A 33 6.38 30.85 30.67
N ASN A 34 5.95 31.59 31.69
CA ASN A 34 5.00 32.70 31.60
C ASN A 34 5.53 33.83 32.52
N PRO A 35 5.15 35.09 32.26
CA PRO A 35 6.11 36.14 31.93
C PRO A 35 6.82 36.78 33.13
N LEU A 36 8.11 37.01 32.95
CA LEU A 36 9.03 37.65 33.90
C LEU A 36 9.01 39.19 33.82
N GLU A 37 7.90 39.79 33.37
CA GLU A 37 7.79 41.25 33.19
C GLU A 37 7.20 41.99 34.40
N GLU A 38 6.67 41.30 35.43
CA GLU A 38 6.01 41.97 36.57
C GLU A 38 6.79 42.00 37.90
N ARG A 39 8.09 41.64 37.93
CA ARG A 39 8.87 41.69 39.18
C ARG A 39 10.07 42.64 39.18
N LEU A 40 10.08 43.65 38.30
CA LEU A 40 11.09 44.72 38.32
C LEU A 40 10.57 46.08 38.82
N LEU A 41 9.37 46.14 39.39
CA LEU A 41 8.84 47.33 40.04
C LEU A 41 8.56 47.01 41.51
N LEU A 42 9.59 47.10 42.36
CA LEU A 42 9.54 47.35 43.82
C LEU A 42 10.79 46.78 44.52
N SER A 43 11.96 47.37 44.29
CA SER A 43 13.03 47.34 45.30
C SER A 43 13.77 48.67 45.29
N ALA A 44 13.48 49.49 46.29
CA ALA A 44 14.19 50.73 46.58
C ALA A 44 15.55 50.41 47.20
N ASP A 45 16.48 49.91 46.37
CA ASP A 45 17.85 49.62 46.78
C ASP A 45 18.81 50.68 46.20
N PRO A 46 19.43 51.55 47.01
CA PRO A 46 20.24 52.67 46.52
C PRO A 46 21.57 52.26 45.86
N ILE A 47 21.90 50.96 45.85
CA ILE A 47 23.16 50.44 45.31
C ILE A 47 23.05 50.17 43.78
N ALA A 48 21.85 50.10 43.22
CA ALA A 48 21.65 49.93 41.77
C ALA A 48 21.78 51.24 40.97
N ALA A 49 21.75 52.40 41.63
CA ALA A 49 21.85 53.71 40.95
C ALA A 49 23.28 54.09 40.56
N SER A 50 24.31 53.58 41.23
CA SER A 50 25.72 53.89 40.90
C SER A 50 26.30 53.03 39.79
N LEU A 51 25.66 51.92 39.43
CA LEU A 51 26.08 51.09 38.29
C LEU A 51 25.52 51.58 36.96
N LEU A 52 24.47 52.42 36.98
CA LEU A 52 23.85 52.98 35.78
C LEU A 52 24.47 54.32 35.33
N GLU A 53 25.09 55.08 36.24
CA GLU A 53 25.88 56.28 35.90
C GLU A 53 27.30 55.94 35.40
N GLY A 54 27.79 54.72 35.61
CA GLY A 54 29.09 54.25 35.11
C GLY A 54 29.09 53.84 33.63
N LEU A 55 27.92 53.72 33.00
CA LEU A 55 27.79 53.26 31.60
C LEU A 55 27.44 54.38 30.61
N SER A 56 27.33 55.64 31.05
CA SER A 56 27.04 56.79 30.17
C SER A 56 28.28 57.58 29.74
N GLN A 57 29.49 57.04 29.89
CA GLN A 57 30.74 57.67 29.42
C GLN A 57 31.61 56.77 28.55
N ASP A 58 31.00 55.93 27.71
CA ASP A 58 31.71 55.33 26.57
C ASP A 58 30.96 55.63 25.26
N THR A 59 30.98 56.90 24.88
CA THR A 59 30.64 57.37 23.54
C THR A 59 31.76 56.96 22.57
N GLN A 60 31.69 55.74 22.02
CA GLN A 60 31.99 55.39 20.62
C GLN A 60 31.94 53.86 20.38
N ALA A 61 30.79 53.25 20.60
CA ALA A 61 30.50 51.96 19.98
C ALA A 61 29.05 51.97 19.45
N SER A 62 28.90 51.81 18.14
CA SER A 62 27.60 51.64 17.49
C SER A 62 26.84 50.50 18.16
N VAL A 63 25.77 50.84 18.87
CA VAL A 63 24.78 49.86 19.31
C VAL A 63 24.10 49.36 18.04
N VAL A 64 24.48 48.17 17.59
CA VAL A 64 23.70 47.39 16.64
C VAL A 64 22.47 46.94 17.41
N ILE A 65 21.36 47.64 17.20
CA ILE A 65 20.04 47.08 17.45
C ILE A 65 19.94 45.91 16.47
N VAL A 66 20.13 44.68 16.96
CA VAL A 66 19.68 43.50 16.23
C VAL A 66 18.16 43.53 16.28
N GLN A 67 17.55 44.32 15.40
CA GLN A 67 16.24 43.94 14.91
C GLN A 67 16.47 42.64 14.15
N GLU A 68 16.00 41.55 14.75
CA GLU A 68 15.73 40.31 14.05
C GLU A 68 14.80 40.70 12.88
N THR A 69 15.42 41.01 11.75
CA THR A 69 14.71 41.26 10.51
C THR A 69 14.21 39.88 10.15
N GLN A 70 12.90 39.65 10.27
CA GLN A 70 12.30 38.45 9.70
C GLN A 70 12.78 38.38 8.26
N GLU A 71 13.68 37.45 7.95
CA GLU A 71 13.99 37.09 6.57
C GLU A 71 12.68 36.55 6.01
N THR A 72 11.90 37.43 5.37
CA THR A 72 10.81 37.02 4.51
C THR A 72 11.38 35.99 3.55
N GLN A 73 10.95 34.73 3.66
CA GLN A 73 11.31 33.66 2.73
C GLN A 73 10.89 34.13 1.33
N GLN A 74 11.86 34.56 0.51
CA GLN A 74 11.60 35.04 -0.84
C GLN A 74 11.81 33.89 -1.81
N SER A 75 10.71 33.35 -2.36
CA SER A 75 10.79 32.36 -3.45
C SER A 75 11.61 32.93 -4.62
N LEU A 76 12.50 32.10 -5.16
CA LEU A 76 13.28 32.42 -6.35
C LEU A 76 12.47 32.05 -7.59
N ASN A 77 11.98 33.07 -8.31
CA ASN A 77 11.26 32.88 -9.56
C ASN A 77 12.20 32.99 -10.76
N ILE A 78 12.18 31.99 -11.62
CA ILE A 78 12.97 31.92 -12.84
C ILE A 78 12.01 31.83 -14.02
N THR A 79 11.81 32.95 -14.71
CA THR A 79 10.97 33.03 -15.91
C THR A 79 11.86 33.06 -17.14
N ALA A 80 11.68 32.09 -18.03
CA ALA A 80 12.31 32.06 -19.35
C ALA A 80 11.36 32.63 -20.41
N ASN A 81 11.89 33.01 -21.57
CA ASN A 81 11.03 33.33 -22.69
C ASN A 81 10.19 32.08 -23.08
N PRO A 82 8.96 32.24 -23.58
CA PRO A 82 8.19 31.11 -24.10
C PRO A 82 8.99 30.33 -25.14
N ASN A 83 8.94 28.99 -25.07
CA ASN A 83 9.68 28.05 -25.94
C ASN A 83 11.21 28.02 -25.76
N GLN A 84 11.80 28.77 -24.81
CA GLN A 84 13.21 28.61 -24.47
C GLN A 84 13.42 27.29 -23.71
N THR A 85 14.46 26.53 -24.07
CA THR A 85 14.84 25.34 -23.29
C THR A 85 15.37 25.77 -21.92
N ILE A 86 14.93 25.09 -20.86
CA ILE A 86 15.44 25.25 -19.49
C ILE A 86 16.09 23.93 -19.08
N VAL A 87 17.31 23.99 -18.56
CA VAL A 87 18.07 22.82 -18.11
C VAL A 87 18.45 22.99 -16.65
N LEU A 88 18.09 22.01 -15.82
CA LEU A 88 18.39 21.93 -14.40
C LEU A 88 19.37 20.78 -14.14
N GLY A 89 20.48 21.06 -13.47
CA GLY A 89 21.57 20.10 -13.22
C GLY A 89 22.65 20.12 -14.30
N ASP A 90 23.65 19.28 -14.13
CA ASP A 90 24.77 19.20 -15.07
C ASP A 90 24.37 18.49 -16.36
N SER A 91 24.77 19.04 -17.51
CA SER A 91 24.52 18.46 -18.83
C SER A 91 25.75 18.50 -19.74
N SER A 92 26.01 17.39 -20.44
CA SER A 92 27.05 17.26 -21.47
C SER A 92 26.75 18.05 -22.74
N SER A 93 25.49 18.42 -22.96
CA SER A 93 25.06 19.24 -24.10
C SER A 93 23.96 20.20 -23.68
N VAL A 94 24.24 21.50 -23.76
CA VAL A 94 23.26 22.57 -23.53
C VAL A 94 23.02 23.30 -24.84
N ASP A 95 21.76 23.37 -25.27
CA ASP A 95 21.40 24.09 -26.49
C ASP A 95 21.83 25.55 -26.42
N ALA A 96 22.31 26.09 -27.54
CA ALA A 96 22.68 27.50 -27.61
C ALA A 96 21.46 28.39 -27.31
N GLY A 97 21.56 29.19 -26.24
CA GLY A 97 20.46 30.05 -25.79
C GLY A 97 19.49 29.39 -24.80
N ALA A 98 19.75 28.16 -24.35
CA ALA A 98 19.03 27.60 -23.21
C ALA A 98 19.33 28.37 -21.92
N MET A 99 18.35 28.40 -21.02
CA MET A 99 18.57 28.80 -19.64
C MET A 99 19.09 27.60 -18.87
N TYR A 100 20.25 27.74 -18.22
CA TYR A 100 20.95 26.63 -17.60
C TYR A 100 21.26 26.95 -16.14
N LEU A 101 20.89 26.02 -15.25
CA LEU A 101 21.25 26.04 -13.83
C LEU A 101 22.01 24.76 -13.51
N SER A 102 23.32 24.86 -13.35
CA SER A 102 24.17 23.73 -13.00
C SER A 102 23.85 23.16 -11.63
N SER A 103 24.31 21.94 -11.34
CA SER A 103 24.16 21.34 -10.00
C SER A 103 24.84 22.19 -8.92
N THR A 104 25.97 22.84 -9.26
CA THR A 104 26.67 23.75 -8.35
C THR A 104 25.85 25.00 -8.05
N GLU A 105 25.16 25.56 -9.05
CA GLU A 105 24.28 26.71 -8.83
C GLU A 105 23.05 26.32 -8.00
N LEU A 106 22.42 25.19 -8.30
CA LEU A 106 21.27 24.67 -7.54
C LEU A 106 21.62 24.45 -6.05
N GLN A 107 22.80 23.90 -5.75
CA GLN A 107 23.28 23.74 -4.37
C GLN A 107 23.57 25.06 -3.64
N ASN A 108 23.86 26.14 -4.37
CA ASN A 108 24.08 27.45 -3.76
C ASN A 108 22.77 28.18 -3.44
N ILE A 109 21.65 27.75 -4.03
CA ILE A 109 20.32 28.20 -3.63
C ILE A 109 20.00 27.46 -2.33
N LYS A 110 19.96 28.18 -1.21
CA LYS A 110 19.84 27.59 0.14
C LYS A 110 18.39 27.38 0.54
N GLU A 111 18.14 26.40 1.43
CA GLU A 111 16.81 26.07 1.99
C GLU A 111 16.06 27.28 2.58
N ASN A 112 16.77 28.33 3.03
CA ASN A 112 16.15 29.53 3.62
C ASN A 112 15.54 30.50 2.57
N GLN A 113 15.66 30.22 1.27
CA GLN A 113 15.10 31.04 0.19
C GLN A 113 13.68 30.60 -0.25
N GLY A 114 12.93 29.88 0.59
CA GLY A 114 11.56 29.47 0.26
C GLY A 114 11.54 28.42 -0.84
N SER A 115 10.92 28.71 -1.99
CA SER A 115 10.76 27.76 -3.11
C SER A 115 11.51 28.21 -4.36
N LEU A 116 12.04 27.25 -5.12
CA LEU A 116 12.53 27.47 -6.48
C LEU A 116 11.36 27.30 -7.45
N ILE A 117 10.98 28.36 -8.14
CA ILE A 117 9.87 28.37 -9.09
C ILE A 117 10.42 28.54 -10.51
N ILE A 118 10.18 27.57 -11.38
CA ILE A 118 10.56 27.60 -12.78
C ILE A 118 9.32 27.83 -13.64
N GLY A 119 9.37 28.85 -14.50
CA GLY A 119 8.28 29.20 -15.41
C GLY A 119 7.10 29.90 -14.72
N ASP A 120 6.02 30.08 -15.48
CA ASP A 120 4.78 30.70 -15.04
C ASP A 120 3.54 30.07 -15.70
N ALA A 121 2.36 30.68 -15.52
CA ALA A 121 1.09 30.20 -16.07
C ALA A 121 1.00 30.24 -17.61
N THR A 122 2.00 30.79 -18.30
CA THR A 122 2.09 30.91 -19.75
C THR A 122 3.27 30.15 -20.36
N SER A 123 4.16 29.61 -19.52
CA SER A 123 5.34 28.85 -19.92
C SER A 123 4.96 27.57 -20.66
N GLY A 124 5.29 27.50 -21.96
CA GLY A 124 5.28 26.29 -22.79
C GLY A 124 6.71 25.91 -23.17
N ASN A 125 7.54 25.66 -22.17
CA ASN A 125 8.97 25.45 -22.32
C ASN A 125 9.31 23.95 -22.44
N LEU A 126 10.44 23.67 -23.07
CA LEU A 126 11.11 22.37 -22.94
C LEU A 126 12.00 22.43 -21.69
N ILE A 127 11.66 21.65 -20.67
CA ILE A 127 12.41 21.60 -19.42
C ILE A 127 13.11 20.25 -19.34
N GLN A 128 14.41 20.25 -19.07
CA GLN A 128 15.23 19.07 -18.90
C GLN A 128 15.86 19.08 -17.50
N ILE A 129 15.72 17.98 -16.78
CA ILE A 129 16.31 17.80 -15.45
C ILE A 129 17.35 16.67 -15.57
N GLY A 130 18.61 17.03 -15.37
CA GLY A 130 19.76 16.15 -15.57
C GLY A 130 20.10 15.92 -17.04
N ASP A 131 21.03 14.98 -17.26
CA ASP A 131 21.59 14.67 -18.58
C ASP A 131 21.13 13.30 -19.08
N LYS A 132 20.47 13.28 -20.23
CA LYS A 132 20.06 12.05 -20.91
C LYS A 132 21.25 11.16 -21.29
N ASN A 133 22.41 11.73 -21.57
CA ASN A 133 23.62 10.97 -21.92
C ASN A 133 24.43 10.56 -20.68
N SER A 134 24.04 11.03 -19.49
CA SER A 134 24.71 10.72 -18.21
C SER A 134 23.68 10.65 -17.07
N PRO A 135 22.75 9.68 -17.12
CA PRO A 135 21.60 9.61 -16.21
C PRO A 135 21.97 9.43 -14.73
N ASN A 136 23.20 9.01 -14.44
CA ASN A 136 23.70 8.77 -13.09
C ASN A 136 24.12 10.05 -12.33
N SER A 137 24.09 11.22 -12.97
CA SER A 137 24.39 12.51 -12.33
C SER A 137 23.13 13.07 -11.69
N ALA A 138 22.87 12.68 -10.45
CA ALA A 138 21.69 13.15 -9.71
C ALA A 138 21.65 14.68 -9.56
N VAL A 139 20.46 15.25 -9.68
CA VAL A 139 20.17 16.66 -9.44
C VAL A 139 19.67 16.82 -8.01
N THR A 140 20.46 17.49 -7.17
CA THR A 140 20.12 17.72 -5.76
C THR A 140 19.42 19.06 -5.57
N ILE A 141 18.27 19.05 -4.89
CA ILE A 141 17.47 20.26 -4.62
C ILE A 141 16.93 20.22 -3.18
N ASP A 142 17.49 21.04 -2.30
CA ASP A 142 17.18 21.03 -0.87
C ASP A 142 16.04 22.00 -0.49
N MET A 143 15.11 22.26 -1.41
CA MET A 143 13.96 23.13 -1.17
C MET A 143 12.78 22.71 -2.05
N PRO A 144 11.56 23.21 -1.81
CA PRO A 144 10.45 23.01 -2.72
C PRO A 144 10.78 23.50 -4.14
N LEU A 145 10.72 22.60 -5.12
CA LEU A 145 10.79 22.89 -6.54
C LEU A 145 9.38 22.91 -7.13
N ILE A 146 8.98 24.02 -7.71
CA ILE A 146 7.72 24.18 -8.42
C ILE A 146 8.03 24.50 -9.88
N ILE A 147 7.57 23.65 -10.79
CA ILE A 147 7.68 23.85 -12.23
C ILE A 147 6.29 24.18 -12.78
N ASN A 148 6.12 25.41 -13.26
CA ASN A 148 4.92 25.84 -13.95
C ASN A 148 5.19 25.83 -15.46
N ASN A 149 4.65 24.82 -16.15
CA ASN A 149 4.81 24.61 -17.58
C ASN A 149 3.44 24.37 -18.25
N THR A 150 2.51 25.27 -17.94
CA THR A 150 1.07 25.15 -18.28
C THR A 150 0.72 25.74 -19.64
N GLY A 151 1.67 26.40 -20.31
CA GLY A 151 1.56 26.82 -21.70
C GLY A 151 1.52 25.64 -22.66
N LEU A 152 0.96 25.87 -23.85
CA LEU A 152 0.84 24.88 -24.91
C LEU A 152 2.21 24.27 -25.26
N ASP A 153 2.25 22.97 -25.56
CA ASP A 153 3.45 22.23 -25.95
C ASP A 153 4.59 22.16 -24.90
N GLY A 154 4.35 22.62 -23.68
CA GLY A 154 5.28 22.46 -22.56
C GLY A 154 5.59 20.98 -22.31
N LYS A 155 6.88 20.64 -22.16
CA LYS A 155 7.35 19.28 -21.84
C LYS A 155 8.37 19.31 -20.74
N VAL A 156 8.35 18.30 -19.89
CA VAL A 156 9.36 18.10 -18.84
C VAL A 156 10.00 16.73 -19.03
N TYR A 157 11.31 16.68 -19.18
CA TYR A 157 12.11 15.46 -19.25
C TYR A 157 12.94 15.32 -17.99
N ILE A 158 12.73 14.24 -17.26
CA ILE A 158 13.53 13.85 -16.10
C ILE A 158 14.48 12.76 -16.58
N ASN A 159 15.72 13.18 -16.81
CA ASN A 159 16.76 12.34 -17.42
C ASN A 159 17.73 11.77 -16.39
N SER A 160 17.71 12.28 -15.16
CA SER A 160 18.55 11.83 -14.06
C SER A 160 17.76 11.90 -12.76
N ASP A 161 18.27 11.23 -11.73
CA ASP A 161 17.62 11.23 -10.42
C ASP A 161 17.44 12.65 -9.88
N ILE A 162 16.31 12.92 -9.25
CA ILE A 162 16.06 14.15 -8.48
C ILE A 162 16.07 13.78 -7.00
N ILE A 163 17.06 14.29 -6.27
CA ILE A 163 17.25 13.98 -4.85
C ILE A 163 17.01 15.24 -4.03
N GLY A 164 16.02 15.20 -3.15
CA GLY A 164 15.66 16.31 -2.29
C GLY A 164 16.24 16.17 -0.87
N GLY A 165 16.88 17.23 -0.37
CA GLY A 165 17.26 17.41 1.03
C GLY A 165 16.24 18.23 1.83
N GLY A 166 16.66 18.94 2.88
CA GLY A 166 15.79 19.49 3.93
C GLY A 166 14.55 20.25 3.45
N GLY A 167 13.36 19.73 3.79
CA GLY A 167 12.07 20.36 3.44
C GLY A 167 11.74 20.37 1.94
N SER A 168 12.52 19.67 1.11
CA SER A 168 12.28 19.53 -0.33
C SER A 168 10.92 18.92 -0.65
N SER A 169 10.34 19.36 -1.76
CA SER A 169 9.13 18.80 -2.37
C SER A 169 9.17 19.10 -3.85
N LEU A 170 8.40 18.36 -4.65
CA LEU A 170 8.32 18.58 -6.09
C LEU A 170 6.87 18.80 -6.50
N GLU A 171 6.63 19.90 -7.21
CA GLU A 171 5.37 20.16 -7.89
C GLU A 171 5.63 20.47 -9.37
N ILE A 172 4.96 19.76 -10.27
CA ILE A 172 5.01 20.04 -11.71
C ILE A 172 3.59 20.27 -12.21
N ASN A 173 3.30 21.51 -12.60
CA ASN A 173 2.05 21.93 -13.23
C ASN A 173 2.24 21.96 -14.74
N GLY A 174 1.76 20.93 -15.43
CA GLY A 174 1.85 20.83 -16.88
C GLY A 174 0.57 21.25 -17.60
N SER A 175 0.65 21.36 -18.92
CA SER A 175 -0.47 21.73 -19.79
C SER A 175 -1.29 20.55 -20.30
N GLY A 176 -1.00 19.32 -19.84
CA GLY A 176 -1.54 18.07 -20.38
C GLY A 176 -0.62 17.37 -21.39
N HIS A 177 0.52 17.99 -21.75
CA HIS A 177 1.36 17.57 -22.90
C HIS A 177 2.43 16.52 -22.59
N THR A 178 2.73 16.20 -21.31
CA THR A 178 3.50 15.03 -20.82
C THR A 178 4.82 15.39 -20.10
N ILE A 179 5.00 14.76 -18.93
CA ILE A 179 6.26 14.56 -18.21
C ILE A 179 6.84 13.20 -18.62
N TYR A 180 8.13 13.15 -18.95
CA TYR A 180 8.82 11.93 -19.36
C TYR A 180 9.86 11.53 -18.32
N PHE A 181 9.73 10.32 -17.78
CA PHE A 181 10.76 9.70 -16.94
C PHE A 181 11.67 8.83 -17.80
N GLY A 182 12.95 8.74 -17.42
CA GLY A 182 13.85 7.76 -18.02
C GLY A 182 14.15 7.92 -19.51
N ALA A 183 13.92 9.12 -20.07
CA ALA A 183 13.88 9.34 -21.50
C ALA A 183 15.10 8.72 -22.24
N GLY A 184 14.84 7.73 -23.10
CA GLY A 184 15.89 6.91 -23.74
C GLY A 184 16.10 5.52 -23.11
N GLY A 185 15.19 5.07 -22.25
CA GLY A 185 15.20 3.73 -21.65
C GLY A 185 16.10 3.60 -20.41
N SER A 186 16.45 4.72 -19.76
CA SER A 186 17.26 4.73 -18.54
C SER A 186 16.36 4.78 -17.32
N SER A 187 16.71 4.11 -16.22
CA SER A 187 15.98 4.25 -14.95
C SER A 187 16.27 5.59 -14.29
N THR A 188 15.22 6.23 -13.76
CA THR A 188 15.31 7.48 -13.00
C THR A 188 14.50 7.41 -11.70
N ALA A 189 14.96 8.10 -10.67
CA ALA A 189 14.31 8.18 -9.37
C ALA A 189 14.03 9.62 -8.94
N ILE A 190 12.82 9.88 -8.46
CA ILE A 190 12.50 11.10 -7.70
C ILE A 190 12.45 10.72 -6.23
N SER A 191 13.19 11.43 -5.39
CA SER A 191 13.22 11.22 -3.95
C SER A 191 13.10 12.57 -3.26
N GLN A 192 12.03 12.80 -2.50
CA GLN A 192 11.76 14.08 -1.83
C GLN A 192 11.45 13.89 -0.35
N VAL A 193 11.80 14.88 0.48
CA VAL A 193 11.49 14.86 1.91
C VAL A 193 9.99 15.06 2.14
N GLY A 194 9.34 15.93 1.37
CA GLY A 194 7.91 16.20 1.39
C GLY A 194 7.17 15.53 0.24
N ASP A 195 6.12 16.20 -0.25
CA ASP A 195 5.22 15.69 -1.27
C ASP A 195 5.83 15.73 -2.68
N VAL A 196 5.36 14.82 -3.55
CA VAL A 196 5.62 14.82 -4.99
C VAL A 196 4.29 14.90 -5.74
N ASN A 197 4.04 16.02 -6.41
CA ASN A 197 2.81 16.30 -7.14
C ASN A 197 3.11 16.55 -8.62
N LEU A 198 2.70 15.64 -9.49
CA LEU A 198 2.88 15.72 -10.93
C LEU A 198 1.52 15.94 -11.60
N TYR A 199 1.09 17.20 -11.72
CA TYR A 199 -0.21 17.60 -12.27
C TYR A 199 -0.18 17.69 -13.80
N ASP A 200 0.26 16.61 -14.46
CA ASP A 200 0.29 16.47 -15.91
C ASP A 200 0.08 14.98 -16.29
N SER A 201 0.07 14.67 -17.58
CA SER A 201 0.32 13.32 -18.09
C SER A 201 1.75 12.88 -17.79
N LEU A 202 1.96 11.59 -17.52
CA LEU A 202 3.26 10.99 -17.24
C LEU A 202 3.50 9.81 -18.20
N VAL A 203 4.70 9.77 -18.79
CA VAL A 203 5.22 8.64 -19.56
C VAL A 203 6.43 8.07 -18.85
N VAL A 204 6.40 6.76 -18.60
CA VAL A 204 7.45 5.99 -17.91
C VAL A 204 8.26 5.21 -18.95
N ALA A 205 9.58 5.37 -18.95
CA ALA A 205 10.47 4.77 -19.95
C ALA A 205 11.71 4.16 -19.28
N GLY A 206 11.50 3.16 -18.42
CA GLY A 206 12.53 2.45 -17.69
C GLY A 206 11.98 1.74 -16.47
N ASP A 207 12.88 1.42 -15.54
CA ASP A 207 12.52 1.02 -14.18
C ASP A 207 12.59 2.25 -13.27
N ASP A 208 11.54 3.06 -13.31
CA ASP A 208 11.52 4.36 -12.64
C ASP A 208 10.88 4.29 -11.24
N SER A 209 11.20 5.28 -10.39
CA SER A 209 10.63 5.37 -9.05
C SER A 209 10.32 6.78 -8.56
N ILE A 210 9.30 6.89 -7.72
CA ILE A 210 8.95 8.12 -6.99
C ILE A 210 8.84 7.78 -5.50
N THR A 211 9.65 8.45 -4.70
CA THR A 211 9.66 8.35 -3.24
C THR A 211 9.35 9.72 -2.64
N ALA A 212 8.34 9.79 -1.78
CA ALA A 212 7.99 10.97 -1.00
C ALA A 212 8.11 10.66 0.50
N GLY A 213 8.50 11.64 1.32
CA GLY A 213 8.59 11.47 2.77
C GLY A 213 9.95 10.96 3.30
N THR A 214 11.03 11.03 2.51
CA THR A 214 12.32 10.40 2.85
C THR A 214 13.00 10.92 4.11
N GLY A 215 12.58 12.08 4.62
CA GLY A 215 13.04 12.64 5.90
C GLY A 215 12.40 12.03 7.15
N GLY A 216 11.66 10.92 7.02
CA GLY A 216 10.89 10.33 8.12
C GLY A 216 9.65 11.15 8.47
N VAL A 217 9.18 11.96 7.52
CA VAL A 217 7.94 12.74 7.60
C VAL A 217 6.93 12.18 6.61
N SER A 218 5.66 12.52 6.78
CA SER A 218 4.65 12.15 5.80
C SER A 218 4.95 12.80 4.45
N GLY A 219 4.93 12.01 3.37
CA GLY A 219 5.02 12.52 2.00
C GLY A 219 3.98 11.86 1.10
N ASN A 220 3.16 12.68 0.44
CA ASN A 220 2.14 12.25 -0.50
C ASN A 220 2.68 12.19 -1.93
N ILE A 221 2.09 11.33 -2.74
CA ILE A 221 2.33 11.29 -4.19
C ILE A 221 1.01 11.55 -4.91
N THR A 222 1.00 12.53 -5.80
CA THR A 222 -0.14 12.79 -6.70
C THR A 222 0.30 12.70 -8.14
N LEU A 223 -0.36 11.85 -8.93
CA LEU A 223 -0.13 11.71 -10.37
C LEU A 223 -1.38 12.12 -11.16
N GLY A 224 -1.24 13.16 -11.96
CA GLY A 224 -2.32 13.81 -12.69
C GLY A 224 -3.20 14.73 -11.82
N SER A 225 -3.93 15.61 -12.49
CA SER A 225 -4.94 16.49 -11.86
C SER A 225 -6.37 16.09 -12.25
N SER A 226 -6.55 15.27 -13.28
CA SER A 226 -7.86 14.81 -13.77
C SER A 226 -7.74 13.52 -14.59
N SER A 227 -8.87 12.91 -14.93
CA SER A 227 -8.95 11.75 -15.84
C SER A 227 -8.61 12.06 -17.30
N ALA A 228 -8.45 13.35 -17.66
CA ALA A 228 -7.95 13.72 -18.99
C ALA A 228 -6.44 13.48 -19.12
N HIS A 229 -5.73 13.38 -18.00
CA HIS A 229 -4.31 13.03 -17.98
C HIS A 229 -4.14 11.51 -18.06
N ARG A 230 -2.96 11.08 -18.49
CA ARG A 230 -2.60 9.67 -18.61
C ARG A 230 -1.33 9.34 -17.84
N LEU A 231 -1.24 8.11 -17.36
CA LEU A 231 -0.03 7.49 -16.85
C LEU A 231 0.25 6.28 -17.76
N ASP A 232 1.14 6.45 -18.72
CA ASP A 232 1.40 5.47 -19.77
C ASP A 232 2.86 4.99 -19.73
N GLY A 233 3.11 3.81 -20.31
CA GLY A 233 4.45 3.38 -20.70
C GLY A 233 4.95 4.11 -21.95
N ASP A 234 6.25 4.02 -22.23
CA ASP A 234 6.81 4.45 -23.51
C ASP A 234 6.77 3.33 -24.54
N VAL A 235 6.24 3.66 -25.73
CA VAL A 235 6.06 2.74 -26.87
C VAL A 235 7.36 2.18 -27.43
N SER A 236 8.50 2.78 -27.08
CA SER A 236 9.82 2.39 -27.55
C SER A 236 10.68 1.71 -26.49
N GLY A 237 10.25 1.75 -25.23
CA GLY A 237 10.92 1.13 -24.09
C GLY A 237 10.62 -0.36 -24.00
N THR A 238 11.58 -1.15 -23.51
CA THR A 238 11.36 -2.56 -23.18
C THR A 238 10.90 -2.78 -21.75
N ASN A 239 11.12 -1.78 -20.88
CA ASN A 239 10.70 -1.78 -19.47
C ASN A 239 9.98 -0.46 -19.19
N ASN A 240 8.71 -0.55 -18.81
CA ASN A 240 7.85 0.57 -18.41
C ASN A 240 7.34 0.30 -16.99
N ASN A 241 8.25 0.19 -16.03
CA ASN A 241 7.97 -0.16 -14.66
C ASN A 241 8.00 1.10 -13.78
N LEU A 242 6.94 1.30 -12.99
CA LEU A 242 6.88 2.42 -12.04
C LEU A 242 6.76 1.90 -10.61
N THR A 243 7.67 2.34 -9.75
CA THR A 243 7.59 2.11 -8.30
C THR A 243 7.22 3.40 -7.57
N LEU A 244 6.22 3.35 -6.68
CA LEU A 244 5.79 4.46 -5.84
C LEU A 244 5.95 4.12 -4.36
N ASP A 245 6.54 5.03 -3.60
CA ASP A 245 6.72 4.91 -2.15
C ASP A 245 6.37 6.23 -1.44
N ALA A 246 5.22 6.28 -0.78
CA ALA A 246 4.74 7.46 -0.06
C ALA A 246 4.85 7.23 1.46
N HIS A 247 5.96 7.65 2.07
CA HIS A 247 6.25 7.33 3.49
C HIS A 247 5.19 7.98 4.38
N TYR A 248 4.42 7.17 5.11
CA TYR A 248 3.30 7.61 5.97
C TYR A 248 2.22 8.47 5.27
N GLY A 249 2.30 8.63 3.94
CA GLY A 249 1.44 9.50 3.16
C GLY A 249 0.45 8.71 2.31
N SER A 250 -0.25 9.42 1.42
CA SER A 250 -1.20 8.80 0.49
C SER A 250 -0.72 8.95 -0.95
N ILE A 251 -1.13 7.99 -1.78
CA ILE A 251 -0.93 8.01 -3.23
C ILE A 251 -2.28 8.24 -3.89
N VAL A 252 -2.37 9.25 -4.74
CA VAL A 252 -3.56 9.54 -5.55
C VAL A 252 -3.18 9.60 -7.02
N ILE A 253 -3.73 8.68 -7.81
CA ILE A 253 -3.55 8.62 -9.25
C ILE A 253 -4.88 9.05 -9.89
N ARG A 254 -4.89 10.28 -10.40
CA ARG A 254 -6.06 10.87 -11.08
C ARG A 254 -6.09 10.55 -12.56
N SER A 255 -4.92 10.39 -13.16
CA SER A 255 -4.75 9.99 -14.55
C SER A 255 -5.36 8.62 -14.84
N GLU A 256 -5.81 8.39 -16.07
CA GLU A 256 -6.04 7.04 -16.57
C GLU A 256 -4.70 6.31 -16.72
N VAL A 257 -4.60 5.09 -16.20
CA VAL A 257 -3.36 4.29 -16.28
C VAL A 257 -3.44 3.37 -17.49
N GLY A 258 -2.42 3.41 -18.35
CA GLY A 258 -2.27 2.53 -19.52
C GLY A 258 -3.31 2.77 -20.62
N LYS A 259 -3.73 4.01 -20.82
CA LYS A 259 -4.73 4.38 -21.83
C LYS A 259 -4.17 4.25 -23.24
N THR A 260 -2.96 4.76 -23.46
CA THR A 260 -2.31 4.74 -24.79
C THR A 260 -1.37 3.56 -24.90
N ASP A 261 -0.55 3.38 -23.87
CA ASP A 261 0.43 2.31 -23.77
C ASP A 261 0.56 1.91 -22.30
N GLN A 262 0.50 0.61 -22.04
CA GLN A 262 0.40 0.08 -20.69
C GLN A 262 1.77 0.06 -20.01
N LEU A 263 1.76 0.23 -18.70
CA LEU A 263 2.94 -0.06 -17.90
C LEU A 263 3.18 -1.58 -17.89
N ASN A 264 4.43 -2.02 -17.89
CA ASN A 264 4.73 -3.43 -17.67
C ASN A 264 4.43 -3.79 -16.22
N ASN A 265 4.76 -2.93 -15.25
CA ASN A 265 4.40 -3.15 -13.85
C ASN A 265 4.16 -1.82 -13.15
N LEU A 266 3.21 -1.81 -12.21
CA LEU A 266 3.04 -0.73 -11.25
C LEU A 266 3.16 -1.30 -9.84
N THR A 267 4.11 -0.78 -9.08
CA THR A 267 4.38 -1.24 -7.71
C THR A 267 4.23 -0.09 -6.73
N VAL A 268 3.32 -0.24 -5.77
CA VAL A 268 3.29 0.59 -4.56
C VAL A 268 3.92 -0.22 -3.44
N LYS A 269 5.10 0.19 -2.96
CA LYS A 269 5.79 -0.50 -1.87
C LYS A 269 6.64 0.45 -1.05
N HIS A 270 6.87 0.07 0.20
CA HIS A 270 7.89 0.72 1.00
C HIS A 270 9.28 0.20 0.66
N MET A 271 10.16 1.08 0.22
CA MET A 271 11.56 0.79 -0.11
C MET A 271 12.45 1.18 1.07
N VAL A 272 12.41 0.42 2.18
CA VAL A 272 13.50 0.51 3.17
C VAL A 272 14.68 -0.34 2.72
N SER A 273 15.75 0.34 2.35
CA SER A 273 17.10 -0.21 2.42
C SER A 273 17.54 -0.24 3.90
N ASP A 274 16.91 -1.08 4.74
CA ASP A 274 17.43 -1.34 6.09
C ASP A 274 18.56 -2.38 6.10
N GLY A 275 18.93 -2.89 4.92
CA GLY A 275 19.96 -3.91 4.74
C GLY A 275 19.53 -5.31 5.18
N LEU A 276 18.27 -5.50 5.59
CA LEU A 276 17.73 -6.78 6.06
C LEU A 276 16.73 -7.40 5.08
N GLY A 277 16.39 -6.71 3.97
CA GLY A 277 15.56 -7.26 2.90
C GLY A 277 14.13 -7.59 3.32
N GLY A 278 13.67 -7.05 4.46
CA GLY A 278 12.32 -7.22 4.95
C GLY A 278 11.42 -6.06 4.55
N PHE A 279 10.22 -6.36 4.02
CA PHE A 279 9.18 -5.38 3.84
C PHE A 279 8.70 -4.89 5.21
N ASN A 280 8.95 -3.62 5.57
CA ASN A 280 8.40 -3.03 6.79
C ASN A 280 7.07 -2.33 6.47
N GLU A 281 5.96 -3.00 6.77
CA GLU A 281 4.59 -2.53 6.52
C GLU A 281 4.25 -1.20 7.22
N LEU A 282 5.02 -0.79 8.24
CA LEU A 282 4.65 0.35 9.11
C LEU A 282 4.96 1.72 8.52
N ASN A 283 5.72 1.78 7.42
CA ASN A 283 6.29 3.04 6.91
C ASN A 283 5.95 3.31 5.43
N GLY A 284 5.17 2.45 4.78
CA GLY A 284 4.76 2.63 3.39
C GLY A 284 3.56 3.56 3.21
N ALA A 285 2.95 3.49 2.03
CA ALA A 285 1.72 4.22 1.72
C ALA A 285 0.61 3.87 2.73
N VAL A 286 -0.14 4.89 3.15
CA VAL A 286 -1.33 4.74 3.99
C VAL A 286 -2.53 4.48 3.10
N ASN A 287 -2.90 5.40 2.22
CA ASN A 287 -4.00 5.19 1.28
C ASN A 287 -3.49 5.21 -0.16
N VAL A 288 -4.11 4.39 -1.00
CA VAL A 288 -3.85 4.36 -2.44
C VAL A 288 -5.18 4.50 -3.16
N THR A 289 -5.32 5.54 -3.97
CA THR A 289 -6.56 5.79 -4.72
C THR A 289 -6.27 5.94 -6.20
N PHE A 290 -6.94 5.11 -7.00
CA PHE A 290 -7.05 5.27 -8.45
C PHE A 290 -8.41 5.89 -8.76
N GLU A 291 -8.42 7.14 -9.23
CA GLU A 291 -9.67 7.85 -9.53
C GLU A 291 -10.26 7.47 -10.89
N SER A 292 -9.44 6.92 -11.77
CA SER A 292 -9.77 6.58 -13.16
C SER A 292 -9.48 5.10 -13.45
N SER A 293 -9.70 4.65 -14.70
CA SER A 293 -9.44 3.25 -15.09
C SER A 293 -7.97 2.90 -15.02
N VAL A 294 -7.69 1.63 -14.71
CA VAL A 294 -6.35 1.07 -14.65
C VAL A 294 -6.20 -0.02 -15.70
N ALA A 295 -5.17 0.09 -16.54
CA ALA A 295 -4.77 -0.90 -17.52
C ALA A 295 -3.24 -1.15 -17.43
N ILE A 296 -2.82 -2.39 -17.16
CA ILE A 296 -1.41 -2.77 -16.92
C ILE A 296 -1.11 -4.08 -17.67
N ASP A 297 0.04 -4.16 -18.34
CA ASP A 297 0.48 -5.31 -19.15
C ASP A 297 1.29 -6.37 -18.36
N GLY A 298 1.51 -6.16 -17.07
CA GLY A 298 2.08 -7.17 -16.17
C GLY A 298 1.43 -7.07 -14.81
N ASP A 299 2.21 -6.93 -13.74
CA ASP A 299 1.68 -7.00 -12.39
C ASP A 299 1.31 -5.62 -11.81
N LEU A 300 0.21 -5.61 -11.05
CA LEU A 300 -0.10 -4.53 -10.11
C LEU A 300 0.11 -5.04 -8.68
N TYR A 301 1.12 -4.48 -8.01
CA TYR A 301 1.43 -4.78 -6.61
C TYR A 301 1.18 -3.55 -5.74
N ILE A 302 0.42 -3.71 -4.66
CA ILE A 302 0.14 -2.65 -3.70
C ILE A 302 0.34 -3.14 -2.28
N ASN A 303 1.27 -2.53 -1.56
CA ASN A 303 1.38 -2.63 -0.11
C ASN A 303 0.98 -1.28 0.51
N ALA A 304 -0.16 -1.26 1.21
CA ALA A 304 -0.68 -0.05 1.84
C ALA A 304 -1.35 -0.38 3.17
N SER A 305 -1.15 0.46 4.19
CA SER A 305 -1.63 0.15 5.55
C SER A 305 -3.09 0.54 5.82
N GLY A 306 -3.64 1.47 5.04
CA GLY A 306 -4.97 2.06 5.16
C GLY A 306 -5.93 1.54 4.10
N THR A 307 -6.47 2.43 3.27
CA THR A 307 -7.49 2.07 2.25
C THR A 307 -6.91 2.05 0.85
N VAL A 308 -7.17 0.98 0.11
CA VAL A 308 -6.92 0.90 -1.35
C VAL A 308 -8.25 1.04 -2.07
N THR A 309 -8.38 2.03 -2.95
CA THR A 309 -9.62 2.33 -3.67
C THR A 309 -9.40 2.39 -5.17
N PHE A 310 -10.20 1.63 -5.91
CA PHE A 310 -10.35 1.74 -7.36
C PHE A 310 -11.73 2.28 -7.68
N LYS A 311 -11.80 3.51 -8.22
CA LYS A 311 -13.08 4.15 -8.58
C LYS A 311 -13.65 3.71 -9.93
N SER A 312 -12.85 3.00 -10.73
CA SER A 312 -13.21 2.52 -12.07
C SER A 312 -12.65 1.12 -12.32
N ASN A 313 -12.79 0.60 -13.54
CA ASN A 313 -12.36 -0.73 -13.92
C ASN A 313 -10.83 -0.91 -13.84
N VAL A 314 -10.43 -2.12 -13.49
CA VAL A 314 -9.03 -2.57 -13.39
C VAL A 314 -8.83 -3.73 -14.36
N ASN A 315 -7.96 -3.55 -15.34
CA ASN A 315 -7.59 -4.56 -16.33
C ASN A 315 -6.08 -4.80 -16.25
N ILE A 316 -5.68 -6.01 -15.88
CA ILE A 316 -4.29 -6.38 -15.65
C ILE A 316 -4.07 -7.68 -16.43
N THR A 317 -3.00 -7.79 -17.21
CA THR A 317 -2.69 -9.04 -17.93
C THR A 317 -1.83 -10.01 -17.11
N GLY A 318 -1.18 -9.53 -16.04
CA GLY A 318 -0.53 -10.36 -15.01
C GLY A 318 -1.36 -10.49 -13.74
N ASN A 319 -0.71 -10.38 -12.59
CA ASN A 319 -1.28 -10.56 -11.26
C ASN A 319 -1.74 -9.23 -10.64
N LEU A 320 -2.82 -9.30 -9.86
CA LEU A 320 -3.21 -8.25 -8.92
C LEU A 320 -2.88 -8.70 -7.50
N THR A 321 -1.98 -7.98 -6.83
CA THR A 321 -1.63 -8.25 -5.42
C THR A 321 -1.84 -7.00 -4.57
N ILE A 322 -2.68 -7.10 -3.54
CA ILE A 322 -2.88 -6.05 -2.53
C ILE A 322 -2.67 -6.64 -1.14
N ILE A 323 -1.74 -6.07 -0.38
CA ILE A 323 -1.39 -6.52 0.97
C ILE A 323 -1.38 -5.38 2.00
N GLY A 324 -1.52 -5.75 3.28
CA GLY A 324 -1.42 -4.82 4.41
C GLY A 324 -2.61 -3.87 4.59
N ALA A 325 -3.65 -3.95 3.74
CA ALA A 325 -4.73 -2.97 3.72
C ALA A 325 -5.72 -3.17 4.88
N ASN A 326 -6.17 -2.07 5.49
CA ASN A 326 -7.32 -2.12 6.40
C ASN A 326 -8.63 -2.28 5.61
N SER A 327 -8.70 -1.69 4.40
CA SER A 327 -9.86 -1.81 3.53
C SER A 327 -9.44 -1.78 2.06
N ILE A 328 -10.09 -2.62 1.25
CA ILE A 328 -9.97 -2.65 -0.21
C ILE A 328 -11.36 -2.41 -0.78
N LEU A 329 -11.50 -1.40 -1.63
CA LEU A 329 -12.77 -1.01 -2.25
C LEU A 329 -12.63 -0.95 -3.77
N PHE A 330 -13.39 -1.80 -4.45
CA PHE A 330 -13.56 -1.77 -5.89
C PHE A 330 -14.94 -1.20 -6.25
N GLN A 331 -14.96 -0.09 -6.98
CA GLN A 331 -16.18 0.51 -7.53
C GLN A 331 -16.40 0.14 -9.00
N GLY A 332 -15.34 -0.28 -9.70
CA GLY A 332 -15.39 -0.89 -11.03
C GLY A 332 -14.94 -2.36 -11.01
N GLY A 333 -15.13 -3.05 -12.13
CA GLY A 333 -14.79 -4.46 -12.30
C GLY A 333 -13.28 -4.72 -12.29
N ILE A 334 -12.90 -5.97 -12.04
CA ILE A 334 -11.53 -6.47 -12.02
C ILE A 334 -11.42 -7.60 -13.05
N THR A 335 -10.46 -7.45 -13.95
CA THR A 335 -10.00 -8.52 -14.82
C THR A 335 -8.50 -8.61 -14.66
N ALA A 336 -8.01 -9.70 -14.08
CA ALA A 336 -6.60 -10.06 -14.07
C ALA A 336 -6.32 -11.13 -15.13
N GLY A 337 -5.10 -11.25 -15.60
CA GLY A 337 -4.72 -12.35 -16.46
C GLY A 337 -4.52 -13.62 -15.64
N ASP A 338 -3.81 -13.48 -14.52
CA ASP A 338 -3.41 -14.57 -13.65
C ASP A 338 -4.09 -14.45 -12.27
N ASP A 339 -3.32 -14.42 -11.18
CA ASP A 339 -3.85 -14.47 -9.82
C ASP A 339 -4.36 -13.12 -9.33
N ILE A 340 -5.37 -13.17 -8.45
CA ILE A 340 -5.87 -12.03 -7.68
C ILE A 340 -5.69 -12.34 -6.20
N PHE A 341 -4.77 -11.63 -5.55
CA PHE A 341 -4.51 -11.75 -4.12
C PHE A 341 -4.91 -10.48 -3.38
N LEU A 342 -5.88 -10.59 -2.47
CA LEU A 342 -6.41 -9.48 -1.69
C LEU A 342 -6.31 -9.80 -0.19
N GLU A 343 -5.42 -9.09 0.49
CA GLU A 343 -5.33 -9.09 1.95
C GLU A 343 -5.86 -7.77 2.50
N GLY A 344 -7.04 -7.85 3.13
CA GLY A 344 -7.72 -6.70 3.69
C GLY A 344 -8.66 -7.08 4.84
N ASN A 345 -8.74 -6.25 5.89
CA ASN A 345 -9.71 -6.48 6.96
C ASN A 345 -11.18 -6.27 6.52
N ASN A 346 -11.37 -5.50 5.44
CA ASN A 346 -12.63 -5.32 4.74
C ASN A 346 -12.32 -5.32 3.24
N ILE A 347 -13.01 -6.14 2.46
CA ILE A 347 -12.89 -6.20 1.00
C ILE A 347 -14.30 -6.03 0.46
N THR A 348 -14.52 -5.03 -0.39
CA THR A 348 -15.85 -4.72 -0.91
C THR A 348 -15.82 -4.50 -2.40
N PHE A 349 -16.73 -5.18 -3.08
CA PHE A 349 -16.98 -5.03 -4.51
C PHE A 349 -18.32 -4.33 -4.71
N SER A 350 -18.32 -3.11 -5.25
CA SER A 350 -19.55 -2.32 -5.52
C SER A 350 -20.04 -2.47 -6.96
N THR A 351 -19.67 -3.58 -7.59
CA THR A 351 -19.87 -3.89 -9.01
C THR A 351 -21.08 -4.80 -9.24
N GLY A 352 -21.39 -5.06 -10.52
CA GLY A 352 -22.36 -6.08 -10.91
C GLY A 352 -21.84 -7.51 -10.78
N GLU A 353 -22.70 -8.48 -11.07
CA GLU A 353 -22.35 -9.91 -11.10
C GLU A 353 -21.20 -10.21 -12.08
N SER A 354 -20.41 -11.23 -11.77
CA SER A 354 -19.25 -11.69 -12.56
C SER A 354 -18.26 -10.59 -12.95
N ALA A 355 -18.15 -9.53 -12.14
CA ALA A 355 -17.25 -8.41 -12.37
C ALA A 355 -15.83 -8.62 -11.81
N VAL A 356 -15.54 -9.76 -11.16
CA VAL A 356 -14.19 -10.15 -10.71
C VAL A 356 -13.80 -11.41 -11.45
N SER A 357 -12.75 -11.35 -12.26
CA SER A 357 -12.43 -12.40 -13.23
C SER A 357 -10.92 -12.59 -13.43
N SER A 358 -10.53 -13.80 -13.82
CA SER A 358 -9.18 -14.13 -14.31
C SER A 358 -9.26 -14.73 -15.71
N THR A 359 -8.50 -14.21 -16.68
CA THR A 359 -8.60 -14.67 -18.08
C THR A 359 -7.83 -15.96 -18.35
N ASN A 360 -6.80 -16.27 -17.55
CA ASN A 360 -6.01 -17.50 -17.66
C ASN A 360 -6.40 -18.54 -16.60
N GLY A 361 -7.50 -18.29 -15.87
CA GLY A 361 -8.00 -19.16 -14.82
C GLY A 361 -7.11 -19.21 -13.58
N GLY A 362 -6.53 -18.08 -13.19
CA GLY A 362 -5.75 -17.94 -11.97
C GLY A 362 -6.54 -18.21 -10.69
N THR A 363 -5.91 -17.92 -9.55
CA THR A 363 -6.46 -18.11 -8.20
C THR A 363 -6.96 -16.78 -7.65
N LEU A 364 -8.18 -16.77 -7.09
CA LEU A 364 -8.67 -15.66 -6.27
C LEU A 364 -8.41 -15.96 -4.80
N THR A 365 -7.55 -15.20 -4.13
CA THR A 365 -7.27 -15.34 -2.69
C THR A 365 -7.79 -14.14 -1.92
N LEU A 366 -8.60 -14.40 -0.90
CA LEU A 366 -9.16 -13.40 0.01
C LEU A 366 -8.76 -13.73 1.45
N GLN A 367 -8.01 -12.84 2.09
CA GLN A 367 -7.61 -13.02 3.49
C GLN A 367 -7.65 -11.71 4.28
N THR A 368 -7.67 -11.84 5.60
CA THR A 368 -7.60 -10.70 6.53
C THR A 368 -6.16 -10.23 6.69
N LYS A 369 -5.95 -8.92 6.78
CA LYS A 369 -4.66 -8.37 7.26
C LYS A 369 -4.39 -8.81 8.69
N ASP A 370 -5.35 -8.60 9.58
CA ASP A 370 -5.26 -9.06 10.95
C ASP A 370 -5.57 -10.56 11.00
N LYS A 371 -4.53 -11.40 10.99
CA LYS A 371 -4.64 -12.87 10.96
C LYS A 371 -5.65 -13.46 11.96
N ALA A 372 -5.80 -12.85 13.15
CA ALA A 372 -6.71 -13.32 14.19
C ALA A 372 -8.19 -12.90 13.97
N ARG A 373 -8.48 -12.07 12.98
CA ARG A 373 -9.83 -11.59 12.65
C ARG A 373 -10.63 -12.71 11.99
N ASP A 374 -11.87 -12.88 12.45
CA ASP A 374 -12.78 -13.87 11.87
C ASP A 374 -13.21 -13.49 10.44
N ILE A 375 -13.57 -14.50 9.66
CA ILE A 375 -14.06 -14.37 8.28
C ILE A 375 -15.47 -14.97 8.20
N PHE A 376 -16.38 -14.25 7.56
CA PHE A 376 -17.78 -14.64 7.36
C PHE A 376 -18.03 -14.79 5.87
N VAL A 377 -18.37 -16.00 5.40
CA VAL A 377 -18.43 -16.36 3.98
C VAL A 377 -19.83 -16.79 3.62
N SER A 378 -20.37 -16.28 2.51
CA SER A 378 -21.70 -16.64 2.01
C SER A 378 -22.83 -16.33 3.02
N SER A 379 -22.74 -15.18 3.69
CA SER A 379 -23.82 -14.64 4.53
C SER A 379 -24.33 -15.55 5.67
N PRO A 380 -23.47 -16.05 6.57
CA PRO A 380 -23.93 -16.80 7.76
C PRO A 380 -24.83 -15.92 8.65
N PRO A 381 -25.78 -16.49 9.41
CA PRO A 381 -26.61 -15.73 10.34
C PRO A 381 -25.77 -15.15 11.49
N GLY A 382 -26.16 -13.96 11.98
CA GLY A 382 -25.60 -13.39 13.21
C GLY A 382 -24.22 -12.74 13.08
N VAL A 383 -23.82 -12.28 11.89
CA VAL A 383 -22.53 -11.59 11.66
C VAL A 383 -22.39 -10.36 12.58
N VAL A 384 -21.30 -10.30 13.35
CA VAL A 384 -21.04 -9.22 14.32
C VAL A 384 -19.80 -8.38 13.98
N SER A 385 -18.69 -8.99 13.55
CA SER A 385 -17.44 -8.28 13.23
C SER A 385 -16.41 -9.23 12.60
N GLY A 386 -15.96 -8.94 11.38
CA GLY A 386 -14.91 -9.70 10.69
C GLY A 386 -14.72 -9.24 9.25
N LEU A 387 -13.94 -9.97 8.46
CA LEU A 387 -14.03 -9.86 7.00
C LEU A 387 -15.32 -10.53 6.57
N VAL A 388 -16.22 -9.78 5.95
CA VAL A 388 -17.52 -10.31 5.51
C VAL A 388 -17.50 -10.39 3.99
N ILE A 389 -17.62 -11.61 3.46
CA ILE A 389 -17.77 -11.92 2.04
C ILE A 389 -19.16 -12.52 1.88
N THR A 390 -20.14 -11.66 1.60
CA THR A 390 -21.56 -12.04 1.47
C THR A 390 -21.81 -12.88 0.22
N ALA A 391 -22.94 -13.60 0.17
CA ALA A 391 -23.38 -14.29 -1.05
C ALA A 391 -23.49 -13.33 -2.27
N ASP A 392 -23.93 -12.08 -2.04
CA ASP A 392 -24.00 -11.05 -3.08
C ASP A 392 -22.61 -10.58 -3.54
N GLU A 393 -21.58 -10.71 -2.72
CA GLU A 393 -20.19 -10.48 -3.13
C GLU A 393 -19.62 -11.65 -3.89
N ILE A 394 -19.91 -12.88 -3.47
CA ILE A 394 -19.45 -14.08 -4.18
C ILE A 394 -20.07 -14.17 -5.58
N ALA A 395 -21.33 -13.73 -5.76
CA ALA A 395 -21.97 -13.63 -7.07
C ALA A 395 -21.25 -12.68 -8.05
N LYS A 396 -20.32 -11.84 -7.56
CA LYS A 396 -19.48 -10.97 -8.40
C LYS A 396 -18.28 -11.69 -8.96
N PHE A 397 -17.96 -12.90 -8.49
CA PHE A 397 -16.88 -13.71 -9.03
C PHE A 397 -17.39 -14.39 -10.31
N SER A 398 -16.63 -14.27 -11.40
CA SER A 398 -16.92 -15.02 -12.61
C SER A 398 -16.58 -16.50 -12.40
N ASP A 399 -17.22 -17.36 -13.17
CA ASP A 399 -16.73 -18.73 -13.40
C ASP A 399 -15.34 -18.70 -14.06
N GLY A 400 -14.55 -19.76 -13.86
CA GLY A 400 -13.29 -20.00 -14.55
C GLY A 400 -12.03 -19.85 -13.69
N PHE A 401 -12.14 -19.53 -12.39
CA PHE A 401 -10.97 -19.57 -11.50
C PHE A 401 -10.52 -21.02 -11.27
N THR A 402 -9.20 -21.28 -11.24
CA THR A 402 -8.72 -22.62 -10.86
C THR A 402 -9.08 -22.92 -9.40
N ASN A 403 -8.92 -21.93 -8.52
CA ASN A 403 -9.32 -21.99 -7.12
C ASN A 403 -9.77 -20.62 -6.59
N ILE A 404 -10.67 -20.64 -5.62
CA ILE A 404 -11.03 -19.52 -4.76
C ILE A 404 -10.58 -19.88 -3.34
N ILE A 405 -9.58 -19.17 -2.82
CA ILE A 405 -8.99 -19.41 -1.50
C ILE A 405 -9.50 -18.35 -0.52
N ILE A 406 -10.06 -18.80 0.60
CA ILE A 406 -10.52 -17.94 1.69
C ILE A 406 -9.72 -18.25 2.96
N GLY A 407 -9.08 -17.23 3.54
CA GLY A 407 -8.30 -17.36 4.78
C GLY A 407 -6.81 -17.62 4.56
N HIS A 408 -6.08 -17.88 5.65
CA HIS A 408 -4.61 -17.94 5.66
C HIS A 408 -4.09 -19.36 5.44
N LYS A 409 -3.59 -19.62 4.22
CA LYS A 409 -2.88 -20.85 3.86
C LYS A 409 -1.39 -20.70 4.17
N GLY A 410 -0.88 -21.54 5.05
CA GLY A 410 0.52 -21.62 5.41
C GLY A 410 1.40 -22.18 4.30
N ILE A 411 2.71 -22.04 4.48
CA ILE A 411 3.72 -22.46 3.49
C ILE A 411 3.76 -23.99 3.28
N ASP A 412 3.25 -24.76 4.24
CA ASP A 412 3.10 -26.22 4.15
C ASP A 412 1.80 -26.65 3.44
N GLY A 413 0.98 -25.69 3.03
CA GLY A 413 -0.30 -25.92 2.35
C GLY A 413 -1.49 -26.11 3.29
N HIS A 414 -1.29 -26.05 4.61
CA HIS A 414 -2.32 -26.18 5.64
C HIS A 414 -2.70 -24.82 6.24
N SER A 415 -3.75 -24.78 7.07
CA SER A 415 -4.14 -23.55 7.76
C SER A 415 -3.05 -23.04 8.72
N ASP A 416 -2.77 -21.74 8.66
CA ASP A 416 -1.93 -21.02 9.63
C ASP A 416 -2.54 -21.01 11.06
N GLY A 417 -3.81 -21.38 11.19
CA GLY A 417 -4.50 -21.57 12.47
C GLY A 417 -4.95 -20.30 13.17
N THR A 418 -5.13 -19.22 12.42
CA THR A 418 -5.56 -17.92 12.93
C THR A 418 -6.91 -17.51 12.32
N GLY A 419 -7.76 -16.85 13.12
CA GLY A 419 -9.08 -16.38 12.69
C GLY A 419 -10.07 -17.52 12.47
N ASN A 420 -11.30 -17.40 12.96
CA ASN A 420 -12.33 -18.42 12.68
C ASN A 420 -13.03 -18.10 11.36
N VAL A 421 -13.49 -19.14 10.66
CA VAL A 421 -14.33 -18.98 9.47
C VAL A 421 -15.74 -19.46 9.77
N TYR A 422 -16.71 -18.60 9.52
CA TYR A 422 -18.13 -18.89 9.60
C TYR A 422 -18.71 -18.90 8.19
N VAL A 423 -19.30 -20.00 7.78
CA VAL A 423 -19.77 -20.23 6.42
C VAL A 423 -21.29 -20.34 6.43
N GLY A 424 -21.95 -19.48 5.67
CA GLY A 424 -23.38 -19.52 5.41
C GLY A 424 -23.70 -20.25 4.11
N SER A 425 -24.72 -19.77 3.41
CA SER A 425 -25.12 -20.28 2.10
C SER A 425 -25.80 -19.20 1.26
N ALA A 426 -25.78 -19.41 -0.06
CA ALA A 426 -26.50 -18.58 -1.01
C ALA A 426 -28.03 -18.69 -0.83
N ALA A 427 -28.79 -18.00 -1.67
CA ALA A 427 -30.24 -18.19 -1.67
C ALA A 427 -30.61 -19.63 -2.13
N PRO A 428 -31.82 -20.11 -1.81
CA PRO A 428 -32.25 -21.45 -2.19
C PRO A 428 -32.01 -21.79 -3.66
N TYR A 429 -31.52 -23.00 -3.92
CA TYR A 429 -31.24 -23.54 -5.25
C TYR A 429 -30.19 -22.75 -6.07
N GLN A 430 -29.27 -22.05 -5.40
CA GLN A 430 -28.16 -21.35 -6.01
C GLN A 430 -26.82 -21.96 -5.60
N TYR A 431 -25.81 -21.77 -6.44
CA TYR A 431 -24.43 -22.05 -6.06
C TYR A 431 -23.91 -20.96 -5.11
N SER A 432 -23.26 -21.38 -4.03
CA SER A 432 -22.39 -20.51 -3.24
C SER A 432 -21.15 -20.14 -4.05
N PHE A 433 -20.53 -21.09 -4.76
CA PHE A 433 -19.33 -20.84 -5.59
C PHE A 433 -19.43 -21.58 -6.93
N LEU A 434 -18.89 -20.96 -7.99
CA LEU A 434 -18.87 -21.53 -9.35
C LEU A 434 -17.60 -22.34 -9.66
N ASP A 435 -16.55 -22.19 -8.85
CA ASP A 435 -15.25 -22.84 -9.02
C ASP A 435 -14.84 -23.65 -7.77
N ASN A 436 -13.68 -24.29 -7.80
CA ASN A 436 -13.12 -24.95 -6.62
C ASN A 436 -12.93 -23.93 -5.48
N VAL A 437 -13.27 -24.32 -4.25
CA VAL A 437 -13.13 -23.46 -3.07
C VAL A 437 -12.25 -24.12 -2.02
N GLU A 438 -11.28 -23.37 -1.50
CA GLU A 438 -10.44 -23.75 -0.36
C GLU A 438 -10.68 -22.77 0.80
N ILE A 439 -10.99 -23.29 1.99
CA ILE A 439 -11.27 -22.49 3.18
C ILE A 439 -10.29 -22.88 4.28
N TYR A 440 -9.53 -21.89 4.75
CA TYR A 440 -8.49 -22.01 5.77
C TYR A 440 -8.86 -21.20 7.02
N GLY A 441 -8.85 -21.84 8.19
CA GLY A 441 -9.17 -21.16 9.45
C GLY A 441 -8.59 -21.78 10.71
N GLY A 442 -8.67 -21.06 11.83
CA GLY A 442 -8.47 -21.60 13.16
C GLY A 442 -9.52 -22.67 13.48
N THR A 443 -10.80 -22.29 13.40
CA THR A 443 -11.94 -23.21 13.31
C THR A 443 -12.76 -22.88 12.06
N ILE A 444 -13.52 -23.86 11.54
CA ILE A 444 -14.46 -23.64 10.44
C ILE A 444 -15.85 -24.10 10.90
N ASN A 445 -16.84 -23.22 10.81
CA ASN A 445 -18.22 -23.50 11.23
C ASN A 445 -19.16 -23.22 10.06
N PHE A 446 -19.80 -24.26 9.52
CA PHE A 446 -20.93 -24.07 8.63
C PHE A 446 -22.17 -23.84 9.49
N GLU A 447 -22.81 -22.70 9.28
CA GLU A 447 -23.97 -22.28 10.03
C GLU A 447 -25.26 -22.72 9.35
N ASP A 448 -26.23 -23.06 10.21
CA ASP A 448 -27.56 -23.46 9.82
C ASP A 448 -28.46 -22.23 9.61
N PHE A 449 -29.54 -22.40 8.86
CA PHE A 449 -30.53 -21.36 8.60
C PHE A 449 -31.89 -21.73 9.20
N THR A 450 -32.82 -20.77 9.18
CA THR A 450 -34.24 -21.07 9.47
C THR A 450 -35.00 -21.55 8.23
N ASP A 451 -34.39 -21.38 7.05
CA ASP A 451 -34.91 -21.80 5.76
C ASP A 451 -34.16 -23.05 5.32
N GLN A 452 -34.84 -24.19 5.37
CA GLN A 452 -34.29 -25.51 5.06
C GLN A 452 -33.74 -25.66 3.63
N TYR A 453 -34.08 -24.74 2.72
CA TYR A 453 -33.60 -24.80 1.34
C TYR A 453 -32.26 -24.08 1.13
N ARG A 454 -31.69 -23.51 2.18
CA ARG A 454 -30.42 -22.76 2.15
C ARG A 454 -29.22 -23.67 2.35
N GLU A 455 -28.82 -24.34 1.29
CA GLU A 455 -27.69 -25.28 1.27
C GLU A 455 -26.40 -24.61 0.77
N PHE A 456 -25.23 -25.02 1.29
CA PHE A 456 -23.96 -24.59 0.71
C PHE A 456 -23.61 -25.48 -0.48
N VAL A 457 -23.62 -24.92 -1.70
CA VAL A 457 -23.36 -25.67 -2.93
C VAL A 457 -22.21 -25.06 -3.72
N THR A 458 -21.24 -25.86 -4.11
CA THR A 458 -20.13 -25.43 -4.98
C THR A 458 -20.09 -26.24 -6.27
N LEU A 459 -19.90 -25.57 -7.41
CA LEU A 459 -19.66 -26.17 -8.72
C LEU A 459 -18.17 -26.57 -8.86
N GLY A 460 -17.68 -27.41 -7.96
CA GLY A 460 -16.26 -27.75 -7.90
C GLY A 460 -15.90 -28.50 -6.63
N THR A 461 -14.61 -28.74 -6.45
CA THR A 461 -14.07 -29.36 -5.24
C THR A 461 -14.13 -28.39 -4.07
N ILE A 462 -14.48 -28.89 -2.89
CA ILE A 462 -14.44 -28.15 -1.63
C ILE A 462 -13.27 -28.67 -0.80
N THR A 463 -12.39 -27.78 -0.37
CA THR A 463 -11.32 -28.08 0.58
C THR A 463 -11.52 -27.26 1.85
N LEU A 464 -11.59 -27.94 3.00
CA LEU A 464 -11.70 -27.34 4.33
C LEU A 464 -10.46 -27.72 5.13
N ASP A 465 -9.70 -26.74 5.57
CA ASP A 465 -8.47 -26.96 6.34
C ASP A 465 -8.49 -26.08 7.60
N ALA A 466 -8.55 -26.73 8.75
CA ALA A 466 -8.57 -26.04 10.03
C ALA A 466 -7.44 -26.49 10.95
N LYS A 467 -6.97 -25.55 11.77
CA LYS A 467 -6.05 -25.90 12.84
C LYS A 467 -6.76 -26.72 13.92
N GLU A 468 -7.89 -26.21 14.40
CA GLU A 468 -8.73 -26.80 15.42
C GLU A 468 -9.98 -27.44 14.78
N ASP A 469 -11.17 -27.29 15.36
CA ASP A 469 -12.36 -28.04 14.96
C ASP A 469 -12.99 -27.53 13.65
N ILE A 470 -13.62 -28.47 12.91
CA ILE A 470 -14.52 -28.20 11.80
C ILE A 470 -15.91 -28.72 12.18
N THR A 471 -16.91 -27.83 12.17
CA THR A 471 -18.29 -28.14 12.54
C THR A 471 -19.23 -27.84 11.38
N LEU A 472 -20.03 -28.83 11.00
CA LEU A 472 -20.92 -28.80 9.85
C LEU A 472 -22.37 -28.90 10.34
N LYS A 473 -23.12 -27.80 10.30
CA LYS A 473 -24.50 -27.71 10.80
C LYS A 473 -25.53 -27.49 9.69
N ASN A 474 -25.14 -27.70 8.44
CA ASN A 474 -25.98 -27.45 7.29
C ASN A 474 -25.58 -28.41 6.16
N THR A 475 -26.45 -28.55 5.18
CA THR A 475 -26.22 -29.37 4.00
C THR A 475 -25.11 -28.76 3.13
N ILE A 476 -24.14 -29.58 2.75
CA ILE A 476 -22.98 -29.17 1.94
C ILE A 476 -22.89 -30.08 0.72
N LYS A 477 -22.86 -29.49 -0.47
CA LYS A 477 -22.84 -30.22 -1.74
C LYS A 477 -21.71 -29.74 -2.64
N ALA A 478 -20.83 -30.65 -3.02
CA ALA A 478 -19.88 -30.45 -4.11
C ALA A 478 -20.47 -31.10 -5.37
N MET A 479 -21.29 -30.36 -6.14
CA MET A 479 -21.99 -30.92 -7.31
C MET A 479 -22.40 -29.87 -8.34
N ASN A 480 -22.58 -30.32 -9.57
CA ASN A 480 -23.28 -29.59 -10.61
C ASN A 480 -24.79 -29.85 -10.50
N LEU A 481 -25.57 -28.84 -10.15
CA LEU A 481 -27.03 -28.94 -9.98
C LEU A 481 -27.76 -29.28 -11.29
N SER A 482 -27.19 -28.97 -12.46
CA SER A 482 -27.82 -29.21 -13.77
C SER A 482 -27.59 -30.63 -14.27
N THR A 483 -26.38 -31.18 -14.08
CA THR A 483 -26.01 -32.52 -14.56
C THR A 483 -26.06 -33.59 -13.46
N SER A 484 -26.22 -33.18 -12.20
CA SER A 484 -26.05 -34.02 -11.02
C SER A 484 -24.66 -34.67 -10.91
N ALA A 485 -23.65 -34.17 -11.63
CA ALA A 485 -22.28 -34.61 -11.48
C ALA A 485 -21.73 -34.18 -10.12
N GLU A 486 -21.11 -35.09 -9.38
CA GLU A 486 -20.58 -34.83 -8.03
C GLU A 486 -19.06 -34.62 -8.10
N TYR A 487 -18.56 -33.70 -7.29
CA TYR A 487 -17.13 -33.38 -7.11
C TYR A 487 -16.65 -33.85 -5.73
N ASN A 488 -15.41 -33.53 -5.38
CA ASN A 488 -14.79 -34.03 -4.16
C ASN A 488 -14.94 -33.04 -3.01
N ILE A 489 -14.93 -33.56 -1.78
CA ILE A 489 -14.79 -32.78 -0.55
C ILE A 489 -13.57 -33.30 0.20
N ASN A 490 -12.62 -32.41 0.50
CA ASN A 490 -11.44 -32.69 1.31
C ASN A 490 -11.54 -31.92 2.62
N ILE A 491 -11.39 -32.61 3.75
CA ILE A 491 -11.49 -32.02 5.09
C ILE A 491 -10.26 -32.41 5.89
N TYR A 492 -9.58 -31.42 6.45
CA TYR A 492 -8.39 -31.61 7.28
C TYR A 492 -8.49 -30.79 8.57
N SER A 493 -8.27 -31.44 9.70
CA SER A 493 -8.19 -30.81 11.02
C SER A 493 -6.93 -31.27 11.76
N SER A 494 -5.95 -30.38 11.90
CA SER A 494 -4.61 -30.75 12.42
C SER A 494 -4.60 -31.10 13.91
N ASN A 495 -5.44 -30.43 14.71
CA ASN A 495 -5.52 -30.58 16.16
C ASN A 495 -6.95 -30.85 16.65
N GLY A 496 -7.95 -30.74 15.79
CA GLY A 496 -9.37 -30.75 16.17
C GLY A 496 -10.12 -32.01 15.75
N ASN A 497 -11.43 -31.89 15.84
CA ASN A 497 -12.42 -32.84 15.36
C ASN A 497 -13.03 -32.34 14.05
N VAL A 498 -13.59 -33.27 13.29
CA VAL A 498 -14.53 -32.97 12.21
C VAL A 498 -15.89 -33.54 12.61
N ARG A 499 -16.93 -32.70 12.71
CA ARG A 499 -18.25 -33.12 13.21
C ARG A 499 -19.39 -32.57 12.35
N GLN A 500 -20.39 -33.41 12.11
CA GLN A 500 -21.73 -32.98 11.72
C GLN A 500 -22.61 -32.84 12.97
N ILE A 501 -23.39 -31.76 13.03
CA ILE A 501 -24.33 -31.53 14.12
C ILE A 501 -25.66 -31.14 13.50
N ASP A 502 -26.68 -31.95 13.74
CA ASP A 502 -28.06 -31.62 13.38
C ASP A 502 -28.51 -30.42 14.21
N ASN A 503 -28.68 -29.27 13.58
CA ASN A 503 -29.17 -28.09 14.27
C ASN A 503 -30.65 -27.93 13.94
N SER A 504 -31.53 -28.18 14.91
CA SER A 504 -32.98 -28.17 14.67
C SER A 504 -33.61 -26.77 14.43
N VAL A 505 -32.88 -25.80 13.84
CA VAL A 505 -33.36 -24.43 13.65
C VAL A 505 -34.41 -24.33 12.54
N ASP A 506 -34.27 -25.08 11.46
CA ASP A 506 -35.19 -25.13 10.31
C ASP A 506 -36.17 -26.32 10.32
N LEU A 507 -36.13 -27.18 11.36
CA LEU A 507 -36.85 -28.46 11.44
C LEU A 507 -36.39 -29.52 10.41
N GLN A 508 -35.43 -29.20 9.56
CA GLN A 508 -34.72 -30.21 8.79
C GLN A 508 -33.91 -31.04 9.78
N THR A 509 -33.84 -32.33 9.50
CA THR A 509 -32.96 -33.24 10.20
C THR A 509 -32.11 -33.93 9.15
N SER A 510 -30.90 -34.33 9.51
CA SER A 510 -29.98 -35.07 8.63
C SER A 510 -29.43 -34.25 7.46
N GLU A 511 -28.86 -33.09 7.77
CA GLU A 511 -28.13 -32.26 6.81
C GLU A 511 -26.97 -33.03 6.17
N GLU A 512 -27.11 -33.38 4.89
CA GLU A 512 -26.16 -34.29 4.23
C GLU A 512 -24.86 -33.59 3.79
N LEU A 513 -23.74 -34.31 3.86
CA LEU A 513 -22.56 -34.03 3.03
C LEU A 513 -22.67 -34.84 1.75
N ARG A 514 -22.69 -34.15 0.60
CA ARG A 514 -22.82 -34.78 -0.71
C ARG A 514 -21.60 -34.54 -1.59
N ALA A 515 -20.96 -35.64 -2.00
CA ALA A 515 -19.73 -35.62 -2.79
C ALA A 515 -19.48 -36.95 -3.51
N ASN A 516 -18.70 -36.93 -4.59
CA ASN A 516 -18.20 -38.15 -5.21
C ASN A 516 -17.17 -38.85 -4.29
N LEU A 517 -16.14 -38.11 -3.86
CA LEU A 517 -15.18 -38.55 -2.86
C LEU A 517 -15.20 -37.60 -1.68
N LEU A 518 -15.32 -38.15 -0.47
CA LEU A 518 -15.11 -37.45 0.79
C LEU A 518 -13.81 -37.96 1.43
N SER A 519 -12.79 -37.11 1.50
CA SER A 519 -11.52 -37.36 2.20
C SER A 519 -11.50 -36.57 3.50
N VAL A 520 -11.39 -37.23 4.65
CA VAL A 520 -11.46 -36.59 5.98
C VAL A 520 -10.32 -37.07 6.86
N ASN A 521 -9.51 -36.12 7.33
CA ASN A 521 -8.41 -36.35 8.24
C ASN A 521 -8.60 -35.47 9.47
N ALA A 522 -8.68 -36.08 10.66
CA ALA A 522 -8.80 -35.33 11.92
C ALA A 522 -7.93 -35.96 13.01
N ASN A 523 -7.39 -35.12 13.89
CA ASN A 523 -6.53 -35.59 14.98
C ASN A 523 -7.34 -36.12 16.18
N LYS A 524 -8.37 -35.38 16.62
CA LYS A 524 -9.15 -35.75 17.82
C LYS A 524 -10.31 -36.69 17.52
N GLY A 525 -10.83 -36.71 16.29
CA GLY A 525 -11.91 -37.62 15.88
C GLY A 525 -12.73 -37.12 14.70
N ILE A 526 -13.48 -38.04 14.09
CA ILE A 526 -14.40 -37.79 12.98
C ILE A 526 -15.78 -38.31 13.40
N ASP A 527 -16.78 -37.44 13.40
CA ASP A 527 -18.18 -37.75 13.72
C ASP A 527 -19.09 -37.22 12.60
N LEU A 528 -19.33 -38.06 11.60
CA LEU A 528 -20.10 -37.73 10.40
C LEU A 528 -21.26 -38.70 10.27
N MET A 529 -22.47 -38.22 10.52
CA MET A 529 -23.68 -39.05 10.65
C MET A 529 -24.54 -39.08 9.38
N PHE A 530 -24.41 -38.06 8.51
CA PHE A 530 -25.30 -37.84 7.38
C PHE A 530 -24.49 -37.67 6.09
N LEU A 531 -24.17 -38.80 5.46
CA LEU A 531 -23.30 -38.85 4.28
C LEU A 531 -24.06 -39.38 3.07
N ASN A 532 -23.93 -38.67 1.94
CA ASN A 532 -24.35 -39.10 0.62
C ASN A 532 -23.14 -39.05 -0.30
N VAL A 533 -22.27 -40.06 -0.18
CA VAL A 533 -20.98 -40.08 -0.86
C VAL A 533 -20.74 -41.38 -1.60
N SER A 534 -20.10 -41.30 -2.76
CA SER A 534 -19.75 -42.51 -3.54
C SER A 534 -18.54 -43.22 -2.94
N THR A 535 -17.54 -42.47 -2.44
CA THR A 535 -16.36 -42.99 -1.76
C THR A 535 -16.07 -42.18 -0.49
N LEU A 536 -15.73 -42.86 0.59
CA LEU A 536 -15.29 -42.28 1.86
C LEU A 536 -13.88 -42.76 2.19
N ASP A 537 -12.95 -41.82 2.37
CA ASP A 537 -11.64 -42.04 2.98
C ASP A 537 -11.57 -41.24 4.28
N ALA A 538 -11.53 -41.93 5.42
CA ALA A 538 -11.57 -41.31 6.74
C ALA A 538 -10.41 -41.84 7.59
N LYS A 539 -9.57 -40.91 8.09
CA LYS A 539 -8.37 -41.24 8.84
C LYS A 539 -8.23 -40.42 10.10
N SER A 540 -8.04 -41.10 11.23
CA SER A 540 -7.52 -40.47 12.45
C SER A 540 -6.02 -40.27 12.30
N ILE A 541 -5.52 -39.06 12.56
CA ILE A 541 -4.09 -38.72 12.43
C ILE A 541 -3.30 -39.10 13.70
N SER A 542 -4.00 -39.41 14.79
CA SER A 542 -3.47 -39.73 16.13
C SER A 542 -2.61 -40.99 16.21
#